data_AF-A0A9E1I748-F1
#
_entry.id   AF-A0A9E1I748-F1
#
_cell.length_a   1.000
_cell.length_b   1.000
_cell.length_c   1.000
_cell.angle_alpha   90.00
_cell.angle_beta   90.00
_cell.angle_gamma   90.00
#
_symmetry.space_group_name_H-M   'P 1'
#
loop_
_entity.id
_entity.type
_entity.pdbx_description
1 polymer ?
#
loop_
_entity_poly.entity_id
_entity_poly.type
_entity_poly.pdbx_seq_one_letter_code
_entity_poly.pdbx_strand_id
1 'polypeptide(L)'
;MKKSAEKTAKSIKAFNPYDPAFNPVQDATTLCIVVLTCLVQCLILNAFYTPYHMLSGGITGIAILLDYTASIPRWVTLVLLNIPVLIIGAKR
;
A
#
# COMPACT_ATOMS: atom_id res chain seq x y z
N MET A 1 5.92 23.59 -30.90
CA MET A 1 4.89 23.22 -29.90
C MET A 1 4.41 21.77 -29.98
N LYS A 2 4.38 21.11 -31.16
CA LYS A 2 3.92 19.70 -31.31
C LYS A 2 4.74 18.65 -30.53
N LYS A 3 6.05 18.84 -30.37
CA LYS A 3 6.97 17.90 -29.71
C LYS A 3 6.73 17.72 -28.20
N SER A 4 6.11 18.71 -27.54
CA SER A 4 5.79 18.64 -26.11
C SER A 4 4.54 17.79 -25.85
N ALA A 5 3.52 17.93 -26.71
CA ALA A 5 2.29 17.14 -26.63
C ALA A 5 2.51 15.65 -26.91
N GLU A 6 3.41 15.30 -27.83
CA GLU A 6 3.77 13.91 -28.13
C GLU A 6 4.51 13.22 -26.96
N LYS A 7 5.35 13.96 -26.23
CA LYS A 7 6.07 13.44 -25.06
C LYS A 7 5.12 13.18 -23.89
N THR A 8 4.14 14.07 -23.69
CA THR A 8 3.08 13.90 -22.68
C THR A 8 2.14 12.75 -23.04
N ALA A 9 1.76 12.60 -24.31
CA ALA A 9 0.91 11.48 -24.76
C ALA A 9 1.63 10.11 -24.65
N LYS A 10 2.95 10.08 -24.89
CA LYS A 10 3.77 8.87 -24.67
C LYS A 10 3.94 8.55 -23.19
N SER A 11 4.05 9.57 -22.32
CA SER A 11 4.14 9.42 -20.87
C SER A 11 2.86 8.82 -20.25
N ILE A 12 1.68 9.16 -20.79
CA ILE A 12 0.39 8.63 -20.32
C ILE A 12 0.15 7.20 -20.84
N LYS A 13 0.63 6.86 -22.05
CA LYS A 13 0.57 5.48 -22.59
C LYS A 13 1.64 4.54 -22.01
N ALA A 14 2.65 5.04 -21.31
CA ALA A 14 3.79 4.24 -20.86
C ALA A 14 3.62 3.61 -19.47
N PHE A 15 2.53 3.88 -18.74
CA PHE A 15 2.25 3.20 -17.48
C PHE A 15 0.98 2.35 -17.68
N ASN A 16 1.18 1.11 -18.11
CA ASN A 16 0.14 0.09 -18.08
C ASN A 16 0.33 -0.71 -16.78
N PRO A 17 -0.43 -0.43 -15.71
CA PRO A 17 -0.28 -1.11 -14.42
C PRO A 17 -0.64 -2.60 -14.46
N TYR A 18 -1.11 -3.10 -15.61
CA TYR A 18 -1.48 -4.49 -15.86
C TYR A 18 -0.82 -5.04 -17.13
N ASP A 19 0.40 -4.62 -17.45
CA ASP A 19 1.19 -5.31 -18.48
C ASP A 19 1.76 -6.60 -17.87
N PRO A 20 1.36 -7.80 -18.35
CA PRO A 20 1.91 -9.06 -17.85
C PRO A 20 3.37 -9.28 -18.30
N ALA A 21 3.90 -8.47 -19.21
CA ALA A 21 5.29 -8.54 -19.61
C ALA A 21 6.20 -7.88 -18.56
N PHE A 22 7.16 -8.64 -18.05
CA PHE A 22 8.16 -8.15 -17.10
C PHE A 22 8.96 -6.99 -17.72
N ASN A 23 8.76 -5.78 -17.19
CA ASN A 23 9.50 -4.60 -17.59
C ASN A 23 10.36 -4.14 -16.40
N PRO A 24 11.68 -4.40 -16.43
CA PRO A 24 12.54 -4.24 -15.26
C PRO A 24 12.56 -2.80 -14.72
N VAL A 25 12.34 -1.80 -15.57
CA VAL A 25 12.33 -0.38 -15.16
C VAL A 25 11.04 -0.01 -14.43
N GLN A 26 9.89 -0.52 -14.90
CA GLN A 26 8.59 -0.25 -14.28
C GLN A 26 8.44 -1.03 -12.97
N ASP A 27 8.87 -2.29 -12.95
CA ASP A 27 8.81 -3.14 -11.76
C ASP A 27 9.73 -2.62 -10.66
N ALA A 28 10.94 -2.19 -10.99
CA ALA A 28 11.84 -1.54 -10.04
C ALA A 28 11.23 -0.24 -9.48
N THR A 29 10.56 0.55 -10.32
CA THR A 29 9.88 1.78 -9.87
C THR A 29 8.75 1.45 -8.91
N THR A 30 7.92 0.44 -9.22
CA THR A 30 6.84 -0.03 -8.34
C THR A 30 7.38 -0.54 -7.01
N LEU A 31 8.44 -1.36 -7.03
CA LEU A 31 9.08 -1.85 -5.81
C LEU A 31 9.64 -0.70 -4.96
N CYS A 32 10.31 0.27 -5.57
CA CYS A 32 10.80 1.46 -4.87
C CYS A 32 9.67 2.24 -4.19
N ILE A 33 8.54 2.43 -4.89
CA ILE A 33 7.35 3.10 -4.34
C ILE A 33 6.76 2.30 -3.17
N VAL A 34 6.65 0.97 -3.30
CA VAL A 34 6.15 0.10 -2.23
C VAL A 34 7.04 0.17 -0.99
N VAL A 35 8.36 0.11 -1.17
CA VAL A 35 9.32 0.23 -0.06
C VAL A 35 9.19 1.58 0.63
N LEU A 36 9.16 2.68 -0.12
CA LEU A 36 8.95 4.03 0.44
C LEU A 36 7.63 4.13 1.20
N THR A 37 6.56 3.55 0.65
CA THR A 37 5.24 3.55 1.29
C THR A 37 5.27 2.77 2.59
N CYS A 38 5.93 1.61 2.64
CA CYS A 38 6.11 0.83 3.87
C CYS A 38 6.88 1.62 4.94
N LEU A 39 7.96 2.32 4.56
CA LEU A 39 8.73 3.13 5.50
C LEU A 39 7.89 4.25 6.12
N VAL A 40 7.12 4.96 5.29
CA VAL A 40 6.20 6.02 5.75
C VAL A 40 5.11 5.42 6.65
N GLN A 41 4.55 4.27 6.29
CA GLN A 41 3.53 3.58 7.08
C GLN A 41 4.06 3.18 8.47
N CYS A 42 5.30 2.67 8.55
CA CYS A 42 5.96 2.37 9.82
C CYS A 42 6.16 3.62 10.68
N LEU A 43 6.58 4.74 10.08
CA LEU A 43 6.74 6.00 10.78
C LEU A 43 5.40 6.49 11.35
N ILE A 44 4.32 6.40 10.58
CA ILE A 44 2.97 6.77 11.02
C ILE A 44 2.50 5.88 12.18
N LEU A 45 2.72 4.56 12.09
CA LEU A 45 2.35 3.62 13.14
C LEU A 45 3.11 3.87 14.45
N ASN A 46 4.38 4.26 14.37
CA ASN A 46 5.17 4.53 15.57
C ASN A 46 4.88 5.93 16.14
N ALA A 47 4.85 6.96 15.29
CA ALA A 47 4.76 8.36 15.71
C ALA A 47 3.34 8.84 16.00
N PHE A 48 2.31 8.32 15.30
CA PHE A 48 0.93 8.79 15.47
C PHE A 48 0.05 7.78 16.20
N TYR A 49 0.14 6.51 15.84
CA TYR A 49 -0.77 5.51 16.39
C TYR A 49 -0.48 5.18 17.85
N THR A 50 0.78 4.96 18.21
CA THR A 50 1.15 4.62 19.60
C THR A 50 0.82 5.74 20.61
N PRO A 51 1.11 7.03 20.34
CA PRO A 51 0.80 8.11 21.30
C PRO A 51 -0.59 8.72 21.19
N TYR A 52 -1.21 8.79 20.00
CA TYR A 52 -2.49 9.52 19.81
C TYR A 52 -3.71 8.63 19.64
N HIS A 53 -3.58 7.30 19.66
CA HIS A 53 -4.68 6.35 19.42
C HIS A 53 -5.46 6.66 18.13
N MET A 54 -4.79 7.32 17.17
CA MET A 54 -5.40 7.84 15.96
C MET A 54 -5.75 6.69 15.02
N LEU A 55 -7.03 6.45 14.81
CA LEU A 55 -7.49 5.40 13.93
C LEU A 55 -7.38 5.84 12.46
N SER A 56 -6.52 5.22 11.65
CA SER A 56 -6.65 5.31 10.18
C SER A 56 -7.86 4.49 9.71
N GLY A 57 -8.61 4.99 8.72
CA GLY A 57 -9.74 4.27 8.14
C GLY A 57 -9.28 3.02 7.35
N GLY A 58 -10.01 1.90 7.50
CA GLY A 58 -9.75 0.65 6.77
C GLY A 58 -9.33 -0.52 7.67
N ILE A 59 -8.72 -1.54 7.06
CA ILE A 59 -8.35 -2.82 7.69
C ILE A 59 -7.35 -2.61 8.84
N THR A 60 -6.38 -1.71 8.65
CA THR A 60 -5.38 -1.32 9.65
C THR A 60 -6.00 -0.62 10.86
N GLY A 61 -7.07 0.18 10.66
CA GLY A 61 -7.81 0.81 11.74
C GLY A 61 -8.55 -0.19 12.62
N ILE A 62 -9.19 -1.19 11.99
CA ILE A 62 -9.89 -2.27 12.68
C ILE A 62 -8.90 -3.09 13.52
N ALA A 63 -7.73 -3.41 12.96
CA ALA A 63 -6.69 -4.14 13.67
C ALA A 63 -6.21 -3.41 14.94
N ILE A 64 -6.17 -2.08 14.90
CA ILE A 64 -5.71 -1.25 16.02
C ILE A 64 -6.82 -0.98 17.03
N LEU A 65 -8.09 -0.89 16.61
CA LEU A 65 -9.24 -0.91 17.55
C LEU A 65 -9.28 -2.21 18.35
N LEU A 66 -9.05 -3.34 17.69
CA LEU A 66 -9.01 -4.65 18.34
C LEU A 66 -7.82 -4.77 19.30
N ASP A 67 -6.67 -4.19 18.96
CA ASP A 67 -5.52 -4.10 19.87
C ASP A 67 -5.87 -3.27 21.12
N TYR A 68 -6.56 -2.15 20.97
CA TYR A 68 -6.98 -1.31 22.10
C TYR A 68 -8.06 -1.94 22.98
N THR A 69 -9.01 -2.67 22.40
CA THR A 69 -10.16 -3.25 23.14
C THR A 69 -9.90 -4.65 23.69
N ALA A 70 -9.07 -5.44 23.03
CA ALA A 70 -8.81 -6.83 23.39
C ALA A 70 -7.36 -7.10 23.84
N SER A 71 -6.47 -6.10 23.87
CA SER A 71 -5.02 -6.28 24.12
C SER A 71 -4.36 -7.30 23.19
N ILE A 72 -4.95 -7.55 22.02
CA ILE A 72 -4.42 -8.49 21.04
C ILE A 72 -3.35 -7.76 20.24
N PRO A 73 -2.12 -8.30 20.17
CA PRO A 73 -1.04 -7.64 19.47
C PRO A 73 -1.41 -7.20 18.04
N ARG A 74 -1.24 -5.90 17.72
CA ARG A 74 -1.49 -5.29 16.38
C ARG A 74 -1.05 -6.13 15.17
N TRP A 75 0.11 -6.79 15.28
CA TRP A 75 0.66 -7.61 14.20
C TRP A 75 -0.19 -8.86 13.92
N VAL A 76 -0.80 -9.46 14.95
CA VAL A 76 -1.66 -10.65 14.82
C VAL A 76 -2.96 -10.28 14.12
N THR A 77 -3.61 -9.19 14.54
CA THR A 77 -4.84 -8.71 13.90
C THR A 77 -4.59 -8.27 12.45
N LEU A 78 -3.45 -7.63 12.15
CA LEU A 78 -3.09 -7.28 10.78
C LEU A 78 -2.89 -8.49 9.86
N VAL A 79 -2.24 -9.54 10.36
CA VAL A 79 -2.06 -10.80 9.61
C VAL A 79 -3.41 -11.48 9.40
N LEU A 80 -4.21 -11.59 10.46
CA LEU A 80 -5.52 -12.25 10.40
C LEU A 80 -6.46 -11.56 9.42
N LEU A 81 -6.52 -10.23 9.43
CA LEU A 81 -7.34 -9.44 8.52
C LEU A 81 -6.78 -9.39 7.09
N ASN A 82 -5.47 -9.60 6.88
CA ASN A 82 -4.90 -9.68 5.52
C ASN A 82 -5.26 -11.00 4.82
N ILE A 83 -5.40 -12.11 5.55
CA ILE A 83 -5.74 -13.42 4.96
C ILE A 83 -6.99 -13.37 4.05
N PRO A 84 -8.15 -12.83 4.48
CA PRO A 84 -9.33 -12.75 3.61
C PRO A 84 -9.13 -11.82 2.42
N VAL A 85 -8.36 -10.73 2.59
CA VAL A 85 -8.03 -9.80 1.49
C VAL A 85 -7.18 -10.48 0.43
N LEU A 86 -6.20 -11.29 0.86
CA LEU A 86 -5.33 -12.07 -0.01
C LEU A 86 -6.12 -13.11 -0.80
N ILE A 87 -7.09 -13.77 -0.17
CA ILE A 87 -8.00 -14.71 -0.86
C ILE A 87 -8.85 -13.98 -1.91
N ILE A 88 -9.39 -12.80 -1.60
CA ILE A 88 -10.21 -12.02 -2.54
C ILE A 88 -9.37 -11.49 -3.71
N GLY A 89 -8.14 -11.04 -3.44
CA GLY A 89 -7.21 -10.58 -4.47
C GLY A 89 -6.71 -11.71 -5.37
N ALA A 90 -6.42 -12.89 -4.82
CA ALA A 90 -5.96 -14.05 -5.58
C ALA A 90 -7.07 -14.68 -6.45
N LYS A 91 -8.34 -14.42 -6.13
CA LYS A 91 -9.50 -14.95 -6.85
C LYS A 91 -9.99 -14.01 -7.97
N ARG A 92 -9.30 -12.88 -8.20
CA ARG A 92 -9.60 -11.88 -9.23
C ARG A 92 -8.62 -11.95 -10.38
#